data_AF-A0A4Q6ASE6-F1
#
_entry.id   AF-A0A4Q6ASE6-F1
#
_cell.length_a   1.000
_cell.length_b   1.000
_cell.length_c   1.000
_cell.angle_alpha   90.00
_cell.angle_beta   90.00
_cell.angle_gamma   90.00
#
_symmetry.space_group_name_H-M   'P 1'
#
loop_
_entity.id
_entity.type
_entity.pdbx_description
1 polymer ?
#
loop_
_entity_poly.entity_id
_entity_poly.type
_entity_poly.pdbx_seq_one_letter_code
_entity_poly.pdbx_strand_id
1 'polypeptide(L)'
;MKKRLFTLLGAGLALAAAGQQRPHYTQYILNNYVLNPALTGIENYGDLKFSIRDQWAGLNGAPRTTYLTYHKPIGKQDFKPSPTGFTVPGENPRGENYWGAYEA
;
A
#
# COMPACT_ATOMS: atom_id res chain seq x y z
N MET A 1 -16.31 -5.41 -51.35
CA MET A 1 -16.10 -4.04 -50.84
C MET A 1 -16.40 -3.93 -49.33
N LYS A 2 -17.58 -4.35 -48.85
CA LYS A 2 -17.96 -4.29 -47.42
C LYS A 2 -16.95 -4.92 -46.45
N LYS A 3 -16.36 -6.07 -46.80
CA LYS A 3 -15.33 -6.74 -45.97
C LYS A 3 -14.10 -5.87 -45.73
N ARG A 4 -13.59 -5.15 -46.75
CA ARG A 4 -12.44 -4.25 -46.62
C ARG A 4 -12.76 -3.01 -45.78
N LEU A 5 -13.99 -2.52 -45.87
CA LEU A 5 -14.48 -1.41 -45.04
C LEU A 5 -14.50 -1.80 -43.55
N PHE A 6 -15.01 -2.99 -43.22
CA PHE A 6 -14.98 -3.49 -41.84
C PHE A 6 -13.55 -3.69 -41.30
N THR A 7 -12.62 -4.17 -42.12
CA THR A 7 -11.22 -4.31 -41.72
C THR A 7 -10.56 -2.95 -41.44
N LEU A 8 -10.80 -1.95 -42.30
CA LEU A 8 -10.28 -0.60 -42.11
C LEU A 8 -10.86 0.08 -40.87
N LEU A 9 -12.17 -0.13 -40.61
CA LEU A 9 -12.83 0.40 -39.42
C LEU A 9 -12.24 -0.20 -38.14
N GLY A 10 -12.01 -1.52 -38.12
CA GLY A 10 -11.40 -2.22 -36.98
C GLY A 10 -9.97 -1.76 -36.71
N ALA A 11 -9.16 -1.54 -37.75
CA ALA A 11 -7.80 -1.02 -37.61
C ALA A 11 -7.76 0.42 -37.07
N GLY A 12 -8.68 1.28 -37.53
CA GLY A 12 -8.80 2.66 -37.01
C GLY A 12 -9.17 2.71 -35.52
N LEU A 13 -10.06 1.82 -35.08
CA LEU A 13 -10.44 1.71 -33.66
C LEU A 13 -9.28 1.22 -32.78
N ALA A 14 -8.45 0.32 -33.28
CA ALA A 14 -7.28 -0.17 -32.53
C ALA A 14 -6.23 0.94 -32.31
N LEU A 15 -6.04 1.84 -33.27
CA LEU A 15 -5.11 2.97 -33.17
C LEU A 15 -5.58 4.06 -32.20
N ALA A 16 -6.88 4.14 -31.94
CA ALA A 16 -7.46 5.09 -30.99
C ALA A 16 -7.45 4.58 -29.53
N ALA A 17 -7.00 3.35 -29.29
CA ALA A 17 -6.97 2.79 -27.95
C ALA A 17 -5.82 3.39 -27.12
N ALA A 18 -6.18 4.07 -26.03
CA ALA A 18 -5.22 4.50 -25.01
C ALA A 18 -5.13 3.43 -23.91
N GLY A 19 -3.94 2.88 -23.69
CA GLY A 19 -3.65 1.96 -22.59
C GLY A 19 -3.06 2.68 -21.38
N GLN A 20 -3.59 2.45 -20.18
CA GLN A 20 -3.00 2.95 -18.94
C GLN A 20 -1.96 1.96 -18.41
N GLN A 21 -0.74 2.44 -18.15
CA GLN A 21 0.28 1.65 -17.47
C GLN A 21 -0.05 1.53 -15.99
N ARG A 22 -0.11 0.30 -15.47
CA ARG A 22 -0.28 0.06 -14.03
C ARG A 22 1.03 0.35 -13.29
N PRO A 23 0.98 0.95 -12.09
CA PRO A 23 2.14 1.06 -11.22
C PRO A 23 2.69 -0.34 -10.90
N HIS A 24 4.00 -0.52 -11.07
CA HIS A 24 4.66 -1.78 -10.72
C HIS A 24 5.34 -1.63 -9.37
N TYR A 25 4.99 -2.51 -8.44
CA TYR A 25 5.52 -2.49 -7.08
C TYR A 25 6.73 -3.43 -6.97
N THR A 26 7.78 -2.96 -6.29
CA THR A 26 8.94 -3.76 -5.88
C THR A 26 9.30 -3.39 -4.45
N GLN A 27 10.11 -4.21 -3.78
CA GLN A 27 10.48 -3.95 -2.38
C GLN A 27 9.25 -3.75 -1.49
N TYR A 28 8.15 -4.44 -1.80
CA TYR A 28 6.88 -4.31 -1.07
C TYR A 28 7.03 -4.64 0.42
N ILE A 29 8.05 -5.43 0.79
CA ILE A 29 8.43 -5.74 2.17
C ILE A 29 8.66 -4.46 2.99
N LEU A 30 9.16 -3.38 2.36
CA LEU A 30 9.37 -2.10 3.02
C LEU A 30 8.06 -1.34 3.27
N ASN A 31 7.03 -1.59 2.47
CA ASN A 31 5.74 -0.92 2.55
C ASN A 31 4.58 -1.88 2.20
N ASN A 32 4.26 -2.77 3.15
CA ASN A 32 3.21 -3.78 2.96
C ASN A 32 1.80 -3.15 2.81
N TYR A 33 1.60 -1.92 3.29
CA TYR A 33 0.36 -1.16 3.13
C TYR A 33 -0.02 -0.98 1.64
N VAL A 34 0.98 -0.80 0.77
CA VAL A 34 0.77 -0.65 -0.67
C VAL A 34 0.20 -1.92 -1.31
N LEU A 35 0.49 -3.09 -0.72
CA LEU A 35 -0.01 -4.38 -1.20
C LEU A 35 -1.39 -4.70 -0.61
N ASN A 36 -1.58 -4.46 0.69
CA ASN A 36 -2.81 -4.78 1.40
C ASN A 36 -3.18 -3.66 2.39
N PRO A 37 -4.21 -2.85 2.06
CA PRO A 37 -4.70 -1.80 2.95
C PRO A 37 -5.23 -2.32 4.29
N ALA A 38 -5.61 -3.60 4.41
CA ALA A 38 -6.07 -4.17 5.70
C ALA A 38 -4.95 -4.22 6.76
N LEU A 39 -3.69 -4.03 6.38
CA LEU A 39 -2.55 -3.96 7.30
C LEU A 39 -2.43 -2.59 8.00
N THR A 40 -3.31 -1.62 7.75
CA THR A 40 -3.31 -0.36 8.49
C THR A 40 -3.56 -0.57 9.98
N GLY A 41 -2.76 0.07 10.82
CA GLY A 41 -3.00 0.09 12.27
C GLY A 41 -2.71 -1.22 12.99
N ILE A 42 -2.05 -2.19 12.33
CA ILE A 42 -1.53 -3.40 12.99
C ILE A 42 -0.49 -3.00 14.05
N GLU A 43 0.34 -2.02 13.71
CA GLU A 43 1.35 -1.43 14.58
C GLU A 43 0.72 -0.41 15.53
N ASN A 44 1.34 -0.21 16.69
CA ASN A 44 0.85 0.76 17.69
C ASN A 44 1.29 2.21 17.42
N TYR A 45 2.18 2.42 16.46
CA TYR A 45 2.71 3.74 16.09
C TYR A 45 2.15 4.24 14.76
N GLY A 46 2.31 5.54 14.50
CA GLY A 46 2.09 6.11 13.17
C GLY A 46 3.28 5.83 12.26
N ASP A 47 3.02 5.18 11.14
CA ASP A 47 4.03 4.84 10.12
C ASP A 47 3.90 5.81 8.94
N LEU A 48 4.95 6.57 8.65
CA LEU A 48 5.08 7.49 7.51
C LEU A 48 6.22 6.99 6.61
N LYS A 49 5.90 6.65 5.36
CA LYS A 49 6.88 6.14 4.39
C LYS A 49 6.84 6.94 3.10
N PHE A 50 8.03 7.18 2.57
CA PHE A 50 8.26 7.80 1.27
C PHE A 50 9.11 6.87 0.42
N SER A 51 8.73 6.66 -0.83
CA SER A 51 9.47 5.79 -1.75
C SER A 51 9.38 6.29 -3.17
N ILE A 52 10.50 6.24 -3.89
CA ILE A 52 10.58 6.57 -5.31
C ILE A 52 11.08 5.34 -6.05
N ARG A 53 10.48 5.06 -7.20
CA ARG A 53 10.87 3.98 -8.10
C ARG A 53 11.04 4.54 -9.52
N ASP A 54 12.25 4.36 -10.04
CA ASP A 54 12.57 4.65 -11.44
C ASP A 54 12.43 3.37 -12.28
N GLN A 55 11.58 3.40 -13.30
CA GLN A 55 11.53 2.34 -14.30
C GLN A 55 12.57 2.66 -15.38
N TRP A 56 13.50 1.73 -15.62
CA TRP A 56 14.53 1.81 -16.66
C TRP A 56 15.57 2.91 -16.38
N ALA A 57 16.36 2.67 -15.34
CA ALA A 57 17.40 3.60 -14.90
C ALA A 57 18.35 3.99 -16.04
N GLY A 58 18.64 5.29 -16.15
CA GLY A 58 19.54 5.85 -17.18
C GLY A 58 18.83 6.30 -18.47
N LEU A 59 17.54 5.98 -18.66
CA LEU A 59 16.77 6.49 -19.79
C LEU A 59 16.08 7.81 -19.42
N ASN A 60 16.32 8.86 -20.22
CA ASN A 60 15.66 10.15 -20.04
C ASN A 60 14.17 10.04 -20.40
N GLY A 61 13.30 10.59 -19.57
CA GLY A 61 11.84 10.51 -19.74
C GLY A 61 11.21 9.18 -19.33
N ALA A 62 11.97 8.28 -18.72
CA ALA A 62 11.45 7.00 -18.27
C ALA A 62 10.43 7.16 -17.11
N PRO A 63 9.45 6.25 -16.97
CA PRO A 63 8.40 6.39 -15.97
C PRO A 63 8.96 6.36 -14.54
N ARG A 64 8.66 7.40 -13.75
CA ARG A 64 8.94 7.47 -12.31
C ARG A 64 7.65 7.30 -11.53
N THR A 65 7.67 6.49 -10.49
CA THR A 65 6.53 6.31 -9.57
C THR A 65 6.95 6.68 -8.16
N THR A 66 6.17 7.55 -7.52
CA THR A 66 6.42 8.03 -6.15
C THR A 66 5.27 7.59 -5.25
N TYR A 67 5.61 7.12 -4.06
CA TYR A 67 4.69 6.69 -3.03
C TYR A 67 4.90 7.53 -1.77
N LEU A 68 3.80 8.04 -1.23
CA LEU A 68 3.73 8.66 0.08
C LEU A 68 2.60 7.98 0.84
N THR A 69 2.93 7.29 1.92
CA THR A 69 1.95 6.52 2.69
C THR A 69 2.04 6.90 4.15
N TYR A 70 0.90 7.11 4.79
CA TYR A 70 0.81 7.34 6.22
C TYR A 70 -0.36 6.54 6.80
N HIS A 71 -0.11 5.77 7.84
CA HIS A 71 -1.16 5.12 8.60
C HIS A 71 -0.83 5.06 10.09
N LYS A 72 -1.85 5.19 10.93
CA LYS A 72 -1.75 4.99 12.38
C LYS A 72 -2.99 4.24 12.89
N PRO A 73 -2.89 3.48 13.97
CA PRO A 73 -4.08 2.94 14.61
C PRO A 73 -4.92 4.08 15.21
N ILE A 74 -6.24 3.97 15.10
CA ILE A 74 -7.20 4.89 15.74
C ILE A 74 -7.89 4.12 16.86
N GLY A 75 -7.94 4.70 18.07
CA GLY A 75 -8.60 4.07 19.22
C GLY A 75 -7.81 2.95 19.90
N LYS A 76 -6.64 2.57 19.37
CA LYS A 76 -5.71 1.64 20.02
C LYS A 76 -4.89 2.41 21.04
N GLN A 77 -4.94 1.99 22.30
CA GLN A 77 -4.08 2.55 23.34
C GLN A 77 -2.70 1.92 23.23
N ASP A 78 -1.66 2.74 23.25
CA ASP A 78 -0.30 2.23 23.23
C ASP A 78 0.07 1.75 24.65
N PHE A 79 0.48 0.49 24.77
CA PHE A 79 0.85 -0.09 26.07
C PHE A 79 2.12 0.54 26.65
N LYS A 80 2.90 1.24 25.83
CA LYS A 80 4.10 1.97 26.24
C LYS A 80 3.82 3.47 26.18
N PRO A 81 3.82 4.19 27.32
CA PRO A 81 3.57 5.63 27.34
C PRO A 81 4.75 6.45 26.81
N SER A 82 5.93 5.83 26.64
CA SER A 82 7.15 6.50 26.18
C SER A 82 7.97 5.59 25.24
N PRO A 83 8.57 6.13 24.16
CA PRO A 83 9.50 5.40 23.27
C PRO A 83 10.74 4.85 23.98
N THR A 84 11.13 5.44 25.11
CA THR A 84 12.29 5.02 25.94
C THR A 84 11.85 4.33 27.23
N GLY A 85 10.55 4.09 27.41
CA GLY A 85 9.99 3.45 28.60
C GLY A 85 10.20 1.94 28.57
N PHE A 86 10.87 1.41 29.60
CA PHE A 86 10.96 -0.04 29.83
C PHE A 86 9.77 -0.59 30.61
N THR A 87 8.99 0.28 31.27
CA THR A 87 7.82 -0.07 32.07
C THR A 87 6.57 0.01 31.22
N VAL A 88 5.87 -1.11 31.05
CA VAL A 88 4.51 -1.16 30.52
C VAL A 88 3.57 -0.88 31.70
N PRO A 89 2.89 0.28 31.79
CA PRO A 89 1.96 0.54 32.87
C PRO A 89 0.67 -0.23 32.60
N GLY A 90 0.30 -1.14 33.52
CA GLY A 90 -0.90 -1.95 33.41
C GLY A 90 -0.60 -3.44 33.56
N GLU A 91 -1.63 -4.19 33.97
CA GLU A 91 -1.59 -5.64 34.03
C GLU A 91 -1.44 -6.23 32.62
N ASN A 92 -0.67 -7.30 32.48
CA ASN A 92 -0.29 -7.91 31.21
C ASN A 92 -1.51 -8.04 30.25
N PRO A 93 -1.46 -7.53 29.01
CA PRO A 93 -2.56 -7.65 28.05
C PRO A 93 -2.86 -9.10 27.63
N ARG A 94 -1.98 -10.05 27.94
CA ARG A 94 -2.19 -11.52 27.82
C ARG A 94 -2.64 -12.17 29.13
N GLY A 95 -2.88 -11.37 30.17
CA GLY A 95 -3.52 -11.79 31.42
C GLY A 95 -5.03 -11.99 31.22
N GLU A 96 -5.77 -12.24 32.30
CA GLU A 96 -7.15 -12.76 32.30
C GLU A 96 -8.11 -12.03 31.32
N ASN A 97 -7.92 -10.74 31.09
CA ASN A 97 -8.72 -9.93 30.16
C ASN A 97 -8.56 -10.29 28.67
N TYR A 98 -7.50 -11.02 28.26
CA TYR A 98 -7.31 -11.45 26.87
C TYR A 98 -8.41 -12.44 26.45
N TRP A 99 -8.79 -13.37 27.33
CA TRP A 99 -9.77 -14.41 27.00
C TRP A 99 -11.19 -13.87 26.82
N GLY A 100 -11.58 -12.84 27.58
CA GLY A 100 -12.90 -12.22 27.48
C GLY A 100 -13.14 -11.42 26.19
N ALA A 101 -12.10 -11.08 25.43
CA ALA A 101 -12.21 -10.36 24.16
C ALA A 101 -12.26 -11.29 22.92
N TYR A 102 -12.02 -12.59 23.09
CA TYR A 102 -12.07 -13.61 22.01
C TYR A 102 -13.40 -14.37 21.95
N GLU A 103 -14.29 -14.21 22.94
CA GLU A 103 -15.66 -14.72 22.87
C GLU A 103 -16.56 -13.68 22.19
N ALA A 104 -16.63 -13.74 20.86
CA ALA A 104 -17.69 -13.15 20.03
C ALA A 104 -18.01 -14.08 18.87
#